data_AF-A0A9W9AGS5-F1
#
_entry.id   AF-A0A9W9AGS5-F1
#
_cell.length_a   1.000
_cell.length_b   1.000
_cell.length_c   1.000
_cell.angle_alpha   90.00
_cell.angle_beta   90.00
_cell.angle_gamma   90.00
#
_symmetry.space_group_name_H-M   'P 1'
#
loop_
_entity.id
_entity.type
_entity.pdbx_description
1 polymer ?
#
loop_
_entity_poly.entity_id
_entity_poly.type
_entity_poly.pdbx_seq_one_letter_code
_entity_poly.pdbx_strand_id
1 'polypeptide(L)'
;MSDSLNSESTHEHPGINFENLLENEEEHPEEHVNADIVHEGVPKKRRDRKDTAPLVRDSGKSLLPFSRVQKIIKADKDIPMIARDATFLISLAAEEFIKRLCQAGQKAAEKERRATVQHKDLATVVRRADEFMFLDGEH
;
A
#
# COMPACT_ATOMS: atom_id res chain seq x y z
N MET A 1 47.44 6.04 31.70
CA MET A 1 46.50 4.92 31.93
C MET A 1 45.10 5.43 31.63
N SER A 2 44.35 4.62 30.91
CA SER A 2 42.88 4.55 30.77
C SER A 2 42.13 4.80 32.11
N ASP A 3 40.83 5.14 32.24
CA ASP A 3 39.67 5.31 31.33
C ASP A 3 38.48 5.95 32.13
N SER A 4 37.29 6.31 31.62
CA SER A 4 36.72 6.40 30.25
C SER A 4 35.48 7.34 30.18
N LEU A 5 35.09 7.71 28.94
CA LEU A 5 33.73 7.93 28.39
C LEU A 5 32.63 8.72 29.16
N ASN A 6 32.29 9.88 28.58
CA ASN A 6 30.94 10.45 28.57
C ASN A 6 30.06 9.64 27.59
N SER A 7 28.85 9.23 27.96
CA SER A 7 27.95 8.44 27.10
C SER A 7 26.60 9.15 26.88
N GLU A 8 26.56 10.01 25.87
CA GLU A 8 25.34 10.68 25.43
C GLU A 8 24.69 9.83 24.33
N SER A 9 23.61 9.12 24.65
CA SER A 9 22.95 8.19 23.72
C SER A 9 21.91 8.92 22.88
N THR A 10 22.34 9.44 21.73
CA THR A 10 21.42 9.84 20.66
C THR A 10 20.83 8.58 20.02
N HIS A 11 19.54 8.36 20.22
CA HIS A 11 18.84 7.23 19.61
C HIS A 11 18.58 7.53 18.13
N GLU A 12 19.52 7.14 17.27
CA GLU A 12 19.41 7.32 15.83
C GLU A 12 18.35 6.34 15.28
N HIS A 13 17.17 6.85 14.95
CA HIS A 13 16.18 6.08 14.21
C HIS A 13 16.71 5.79 12.79
N PRO A 14 16.62 4.55 12.28
CA PRO A 14 16.94 4.25 10.89
C PRO A 14 15.82 4.81 10.00
N GLY A 15 15.90 6.11 9.70
CA GLY A 15 15.09 6.75 8.69
C GLY A 15 15.32 6.06 7.34
N ILE A 16 14.24 5.66 6.68
CA ILE A 16 14.33 5.09 5.33
C ILE A 16 14.80 6.23 4.40
N ASN A 17 16.07 6.20 4.03
CA ASN A 17 16.67 7.23 3.19
C ASN A 17 16.09 7.15 1.77
N PHE A 18 15.27 8.13 1.41
CA PHE A 18 14.41 8.09 0.22
C PHE A 18 15.19 8.24 -1.09
N GLU A 19 16.34 8.94 -1.08
CA GLU A 19 17.26 9.07 -2.22
C GLU A 19 17.78 7.71 -2.72
N ASN A 20 18.11 6.77 -1.82
CA ASN A 20 18.82 5.52 -2.17
C ASN A 20 17.94 4.47 -2.90
N LEU A 21 16.65 4.73 -3.11
CA LEU A 21 15.71 3.76 -3.69
C LEU A 21 15.51 3.94 -5.22
N LEU A 22 16.11 4.96 -5.83
CA LEU A 22 15.85 5.34 -7.23
C LEU A 22 16.99 5.05 -8.23
N GLU A 23 18.14 4.53 -7.79
CA GLU A 23 19.32 4.35 -8.67
C GLU A 23 19.80 2.90 -8.88
N ASN A 24 19.08 1.89 -8.37
CA ASN A 24 19.42 0.47 -8.60
C ASN A 24 18.34 -0.28 -9.40
N GLU A 25 18.29 -0.03 -10.71
CA GLU A 25 17.68 -0.98 -11.66
C GLU A 25 18.69 -2.11 -11.98
N GLU A 26 18.80 -3.11 -11.09
CA GLU A 26 19.43 -4.38 -11.45
C GLU A 26 18.46 -5.24 -12.27
N GLU A 27 18.71 -5.30 -13.58
CA GLU A 27 17.96 -6.11 -14.54
C GLU A 27 18.37 -7.59 -14.44
N HIS A 28 17.49 -8.44 -13.91
CA HIS A 28 17.70 -9.90 -13.89
C HIS A 28 16.42 -10.70 -14.21
N PRO A 29 16.55 -11.90 -14.82
CA PRO A 29 15.52 -12.47 -15.69
C PRO A 29 14.53 -13.33 -14.93
N GLU A 30 13.31 -13.50 -15.47
CA GLU A 30 12.31 -14.38 -14.89
C GLU A 30 12.67 -15.87 -15.07
N GLU A 31 13.13 -16.52 -13.99
CA GLU A 31 13.17 -17.98 -13.91
C GLU A 31 11.79 -18.55 -13.57
N HIS A 32 11.21 -19.28 -14.53
CA HIS A 32 9.94 -19.98 -14.33
C HIS A 32 10.11 -21.24 -13.47
N VAL A 33 9.84 -21.11 -12.17
CA VAL A 33 9.77 -22.26 -11.24
C VAL A 33 8.51 -23.10 -11.49
N ASN A 34 8.68 -24.22 -12.20
CA ASN A 34 7.64 -25.24 -12.34
C ASN A 34 7.50 -26.04 -11.04
N ALA A 35 6.27 -26.20 -10.57
CA ALA A 35 5.94 -27.00 -9.38
C ALA A 35 4.86 -28.03 -9.72
N ASP A 36 5.29 -29.19 -10.20
CA ASP A 36 4.43 -30.36 -10.40
C ASP A 36 3.98 -30.92 -9.05
N ILE A 37 2.68 -30.85 -8.76
CA ILE A 37 2.05 -31.69 -7.73
C ILE A 37 0.80 -32.33 -8.34
N VAL A 38 0.90 -33.62 -8.63
CA VAL A 38 -0.20 -34.45 -9.11
C VAL A 38 -1.12 -34.80 -7.94
N HIS A 39 -2.40 -34.49 -8.05
CA HIS A 39 -3.43 -35.11 -7.21
C HIS A 39 -4.71 -35.34 -8.03
N GLU A 40 -5.04 -36.60 -8.28
CA GLU A 40 -6.30 -37.00 -8.89
C GLU A 40 -7.47 -36.69 -7.95
N GLY A 41 -8.56 -36.12 -8.48
CA GLY A 41 -9.79 -35.96 -7.69
C GLY A 41 -10.77 -34.89 -8.18
N VAL A 42 -11.77 -35.32 -8.95
CA VAL A 42 -13.05 -34.63 -9.22
C VAL A 42 -12.99 -33.35 -10.10
N PRO A 43 -13.57 -33.37 -11.32
CA PRO A 43 -13.59 -32.21 -12.22
C PRO A 43 -14.69 -31.19 -11.83
N LYS A 44 -14.42 -30.34 -10.83
CA LYS A 44 -15.12 -29.05 -10.74
C LYS A 44 -14.51 -28.10 -11.75
N LYS A 45 -15.24 -27.82 -12.84
CA LYS A 45 -14.89 -26.84 -13.89
C LYS A 45 -14.51 -25.52 -13.24
N ARG A 46 -13.21 -25.27 -13.06
CA ARG A 46 -12.69 -23.99 -12.60
C ARG A 46 -13.17 -22.97 -13.62
N ARG A 47 -13.89 -21.94 -13.18
CA ARG A 47 -14.04 -20.73 -14.00
C ARG A 47 -12.63 -20.25 -14.27
N ASP A 48 -12.25 -20.18 -15.53
CA ASP A 48 -11.01 -19.55 -15.94
C ASP A 48 -10.97 -18.18 -15.27
N ARG A 49 -9.92 -17.93 -14.48
CA ARG A 49 -9.70 -16.61 -13.89
C ARG A 49 -9.36 -15.70 -15.05
N LYS A 50 -10.39 -15.12 -15.66
CA LYS A 50 -10.24 -14.12 -16.71
C LYS A 50 -9.30 -13.06 -16.16
N ASP A 51 -8.11 -12.95 -16.75
CA ASP A 51 -7.09 -12.02 -16.30
C ASP A 51 -7.72 -10.64 -16.16
N THR A 52 -7.59 -10.07 -14.96
CA THR A 52 -8.24 -8.80 -14.68
C THR A 52 -7.47 -7.77 -15.48
N ALA A 53 -8.11 -7.25 -16.54
CA ALA A 53 -7.43 -6.38 -17.51
C ALA A 53 -6.70 -5.24 -16.77
N PRO A 54 -5.46 -4.89 -17.16
CA PRO A 54 -4.68 -3.88 -16.48
C PRO A 54 -5.48 -2.57 -16.32
N LEU A 55 -5.43 -1.98 -15.12
CA LEU A 55 -6.06 -0.70 -14.84
C LEU A 55 -5.24 0.43 -15.49
N VAL A 56 -5.44 0.64 -16.78
CA VAL A 56 -4.79 1.71 -17.55
C VAL A 56 -5.43 3.05 -17.18
N ARG A 57 -4.60 4.00 -16.74
CA ARG A 57 -5.00 5.38 -16.43
C ARG A 57 -4.74 6.30 -17.62
N ASP A 58 -5.78 6.95 -18.13
CA ASP A 58 -5.63 8.07 -19.07
C ASP A 58 -4.90 9.26 -18.40
N SER A 59 -3.95 9.86 -19.09
CA SER A 59 -3.30 11.10 -18.64
C SER A 59 -4.33 12.20 -18.35
N GLY A 60 -4.22 12.85 -17.18
CA GLY A 60 -5.16 13.88 -16.71
C GLY A 60 -6.49 13.34 -16.15
N LYS A 61 -6.62 12.02 -15.96
CA LYS A 61 -7.77 11.39 -15.26
C LYS A 61 -7.30 10.52 -14.10
N SER A 62 -8.19 10.34 -13.14
CA SER A 62 -8.07 9.38 -12.04
C SER A 62 -8.94 8.16 -12.34
N LEU A 63 -8.58 6.99 -11.81
CA LEU A 63 -9.41 5.79 -11.81
C LEU A 63 -10.65 5.95 -10.91
N LEU A 64 -10.61 6.89 -9.95
CA LEU A 64 -11.73 7.21 -9.07
C LEU A 64 -12.70 8.19 -9.76
N PRO A 65 -14.03 7.97 -9.69
CA PRO A 65 -14.99 8.89 -10.28
C PRO A 65 -14.94 10.27 -9.59
N PHE A 66 -14.57 11.31 -10.35
CA PHE A 66 -14.40 12.68 -9.85
C PHE A 66 -15.59 13.17 -9.00
N SER A 67 -16.82 12.89 -9.42
CA SER A 67 -18.05 13.28 -8.71
C SER A 67 -18.28 12.54 -7.40
N ARG A 68 -17.62 11.39 -7.17
CA ARG A 68 -17.61 10.69 -5.87
C ARG A 68 -16.58 11.31 -4.93
N VAL A 69 -15.37 11.56 -5.41
CA VAL A 69 -14.31 12.22 -4.63
C VAL A 69 -14.77 13.62 -4.19
N GLN A 70 -15.33 14.42 -5.10
CA GLN A 70 -15.88 15.73 -4.77
C GLN A 70 -17.02 15.69 -3.74
N LYS A 71 -17.86 14.63 -3.76
CA LYS A 71 -18.92 14.44 -2.75
C LYS A 71 -18.39 14.07 -1.37
N ILE A 72 -17.31 13.30 -1.30
CA ILE A 72 -16.64 12.96 -0.04
C ILE A 72 -16.03 14.21 0.58
N ILE A 73 -15.31 15.01 -0.22
CA ILE A 73 -14.68 16.24 0.28
C ILE A 73 -15.73 17.26 0.75
N LYS A 74 -16.84 17.41 0.01
CA LYS A 74 -17.97 18.28 0.40
C LYS A 74 -18.88 17.70 1.50
N ALA A 75 -18.55 16.56 2.10
CA ALA A 75 -19.19 16.11 3.33
C ALA A 75 -18.69 16.93 4.55
N ASP A 76 -17.47 17.47 4.44
CA ASP A 76 -16.96 18.49 5.35
C ASP A 76 -17.69 19.82 5.11
N LYS A 77 -18.20 20.40 6.19
CA LYS A 77 -18.97 21.66 6.18
C LYS A 77 -18.05 22.89 6.12
N ASP A 78 -16.80 22.74 6.53
CA ASP A 78 -15.83 23.84 6.59
C ASP A 78 -15.12 24.04 5.23
N ILE A 79 -15.45 23.22 4.22
CA ILE A 79 -14.97 23.31 2.83
C ILE A 79 -16.12 23.78 1.89
N PRO A 80 -16.45 25.08 1.85
CA PRO A 80 -17.58 25.59 1.05
C PRO A 80 -17.34 25.48 -0.47
N MET A 81 -16.09 25.62 -0.91
CA MET A 81 -15.68 25.53 -2.31
C MET A 81 -14.37 24.75 -2.44
N ILE A 82 -14.22 24.03 -3.55
CA ILE A 82 -12.99 23.30 -3.87
C ILE A 82 -12.65 23.42 -5.36
N ALA A 83 -11.38 23.65 -5.64
CA ALA A 83 -10.84 23.68 -7.00
C ALA A 83 -10.88 22.30 -7.66
N ARG A 84 -11.00 22.29 -9.00
CA ARG A 84 -10.98 21.05 -9.80
C ARG A 84 -9.67 20.28 -9.61
N ASP A 85 -8.55 21.00 -9.61
CA ASP A 85 -7.22 20.40 -9.56
C ASP A 85 -6.91 19.83 -8.17
N ALA A 86 -7.38 20.48 -7.10
CA ALA A 86 -7.34 19.93 -5.75
C ALA A 86 -8.14 18.61 -5.65
N THR A 87 -9.33 18.55 -6.25
CA THR A 87 -10.13 17.31 -6.31
C THR A 87 -9.38 16.20 -7.09
N PHE A 88 -8.70 16.56 -8.18
CA PHE A 88 -7.88 15.62 -8.96
C PHE A 88 -6.68 15.10 -8.18
N LEU A 89 -5.92 15.97 -7.51
CA LEU A 89 -4.78 15.60 -6.67
C LEU A 89 -5.21 14.71 -5.49
N ILE A 90 -6.33 15.01 -4.83
CA ILE A 90 -6.90 14.14 -3.78
C ILE A 90 -7.30 12.77 -4.36
N SER A 91 -7.79 12.72 -5.60
CA SER A 91 -8.11 11.45 -6.27
C SER A 91 -6.85 10.60 -6.50
N LEU A 92 -5.75 11.20 -6.96
CA LEU A 92 -4.46 10.52 -7.13
C LEU A 92 -3.84 10.10 -5.78
N ALA A 93 -3.92 10.95 -4.76
CA ALA A 93 -3.45 10.62 -3.42
C ALA A 93 -4.22 9.43 -2.83
N ALA A 94 -5.54 9.36 -3.06
CA ALA A 94 -6.36 8.22 -2.65
C ALA A 94 -6.00 6.91 -3.39
N GLU A 95 -5.63 6.96 -4.68
CA GLU A 95 -5.13 5.80 -5.42
C GLU A 95 -3.82 5.25 -4.80
N GLU A 96 -2.83 6.12 -4.57
CA GLU A 96 -1.54 5.72 -3.97
C GLU A 96 -1.69 5.31 -2.50
N PHE A 97 -2.60 5.93 -1.74
CA PHE A 97 -2.95 5.51 -0.38
C PHE A 97 -3.50 4.08 -0.36
N ILE A 98 -4.48 3.75 -1.21
CA ILE A 98 -5.05 2.38 -1.29
C ILE A 98 -3.95 1.37 -1.65
N LYS A 99 -3.09 1.70 -2.62
CA LYS A 99 -1.96 0.87 -3.03
C LYS A 99 -0.98 0.59 -1.86
N ARG A 100 -0.58 1.64 -1.13
CA ARG A 100 0.33 1.53 0.04
C ARG A 100 -0.29 0.72 1.18
N LEU A 101 -1.55 0.99 1.53
CA LEU A 101 -2.26 0.26 2.57
C LEU A 101 -2.41 -1.23 2.22
N CYS A 102 -2.75 -1.55 0.97
CA CYS A 102 -2.82 -2.93 0.48
C CYS A 102 -1.46 -3.63 0.50
N GLN A 103 -0.38 -2.95 0.09
CA GLN A 103 0.99 -3.50 0.15
C GLN A 103 1.43 -3.75 1.60
N ALA A 104 1.12 -2.86 2.53
CA ALA A 104 1.41 -3.04 3.95
C ALA A 104 0.60 -4.22 4.55
N GLY A 105 -0.69 -4.32 4.22
CA GLY A 105 -1.55 -5.44 4.62
C GLY A 105 -1.09 -6.78 4.07
N GLN A 106 -0.62 -6.80 2.81
CA GLN A 106 -0.04 -7.99 2.18
C GLN A 106 1.26 -8.43 2.89
N LYS A 107 2.18 -7.50 3.18
CA LYS A 107 3.38 -7.77 3.98
C LYS A 107 3.06 -8.30 5.39
N ALA A 108 1.94 -7.89 5.98
CA ALA A 108 1.48 -8.42 7.27
C ALA A 108 0.92 -9.85 7.16
N ALA A 109 0.17 -10.16 6.09
CA ALA A 109 -0.31 -11.52 5.80
C ALA A 109 0.85 -12.50 5.51
N GLU A 110 1.85 -12.05 4.74
CA GLU A 110 3.05 -12.82 4.38
C GLU A 110 3.92 -13.20 5.59
N LYS A 111 4.02 -12.31 6.59
CA LYS A 111 4.68 -12.61 7.88
C LYS A 111 4.04 -13.78 8.63
N GLU A 112 2.76 -14.05 8.40
CA GLU A 112 2.07 -15.24 8.90
C GLU A 112 1.96 -16.38 7.86
N ARG A 113 2.73 -16.32 6.76
CA ARG A 113 2.73 -17.29 5.65
C ARG A 113 1.36 -17.44 4.96
N ARG A 114 0.56 -16.37 4.92
CA ARG A 114 -0.74 -16.32 4.24
C ARG A 114 -0.67 -15.48 2.97
N ALA A 115 -1.19 -16.03 1.86
CA ALA A 115 -1.36 -15.30 0.59
C ALA A 115 -2.66 -14.46 0.52
N THR A 116 -3.50 -14.50 1.56
CA THR A 116 -4.77 -13.76 1.62
C THR A 116 -4.74 -12.77 2.78
N VAL A 117 -4.88 -11.49 2.45
CA VAL A 117 -5.06 -10.40 3.40
C VAL A 117 -6.39 -10.57 4.15
N GLN A 118 -6.33 -10.44 5.47
CA GLN A 118 -7.47 -10.47 6.38
C GLN A 118 -7.59 -9.12 7.10
N HIS A 119 -8.76 -8.86 7.69
CA HIS A 119 -9.00 -7.64 8.47
C HIS A 119 -7.94 -7.41 9.56
N LYS A 120 -7.47 -8.49 10.21
CA LYS A 120 -6.43 -8.40 11.25
C LYS A 120 -5.08 -7.91 10.74
N ASP A 121 -4.78 -8.07 9.45
CA ASP A 121 -3.54 -7.58 8.84
C ASP A 121 -3.58 -6.06 8.73
N LEU A 122 -4.65 -5.52 8.15
CA LEU A 122 -4.89 -4.08 8.06
C LEU A 122 -4.96 -3.44 9.46
N ALA A 123 -5.69 -4.03 10.40
CA ALA A 123 -5.76 -3.54 11.77
C ALA A 123 -4.38 -3.56 12.48
N THR A 124 -3.48 -4.48 12.10
CA THR A 124 -2.10 -4.51 12.62
C THR A 124 -1.20 -3.48 11.96
N VAL A 125 -1.45 -3.13 10.71
CA VAL A 125 -0.77 -2.03 9.99
C VAL A 125 -1.14 -0.68 10.60
N VAL A 126 -2.44 -0.41 10.76
CA VAL A 126 -2.97 0.86 11.32
C VAL A 126 -2.34 1.17 12.69
N ARG A 127 -2.30 0.19 13.60
CA ARG A 127 -1.73 0.35 14.95
C ARG A 127 -0.19 0.39 15.03
N ARG A 128 0.55 0.27 13.93
CA ARG A 128 2.02 0.11 13.94
C ARG A 128 2.79 1.07 13.06
N ALA A 129 2.12 1.85 12.22
CA ALA A 129 2.75 2.75 11.27
C ALA A 129 2.04 4.10 11.31
N ASP A 130 2.80 5.12 11.71
CA ASP A 130 2.30 6.48 12.00
C ASP A 130 1.54 7.09 10.81
N GLU A 131 1.95 6.76 9.57
CA GLU A 131 1.27 7.19 8.34
C GLU A 131 -0.19 6.71 8.21
N PHE A 132 -0.61 5.73 9.01
CA PHE A 132 -1.97 5.17 9.04
C PHE A 132 -2.74 5.46 10.35
N MET A 133 -2.17 6.20 11.30
CA MET A 133 -2.83 6.48 12.60
C MET A 133 -4.21 7.14 12.48
N PHE A 134 -4.43 7.93 11.43
CA PHE A 134 -5.73 8.56 11.15
C PHE A 134 -6.88 7.56 10.90
N LEU A 135 -6.59 6.26 10.81
CA LEU A 135 -7.55 5.18 10.63
C LEU A 135 -7.88 4.42 11.94
N ASP A 136 -7.21 4.69 13.07
CA ASP A 136 -7.40 3.93 14.32
C ASP A 136 -8.69 4.34 15.07
N GLY A 137 -9.26 5.51 14.74
CA GLY A 137 -10.60 5.93 15.15
C GLY A 137 -10.70 6.73 16.46
N GLU A 138 -9.58 7.14 17.04
CA GLU A 138 -9.53 7.91 18.31
C GLU A 138 -9.39 9.44 18.11
N HIS A 139 -10.08 10.02 17.12
CA HIS A 139 -10.03 11.46 16.78
C HIS A 139 -11.44 12.07 16.61
#